data_AF-A0AAV0KUW0-F1
#
_entry.id   AF-A0AAV0KUW0-F1
#
_cell.length_a   1.000
_cell.length_b   1.000
_cell.length_c   1.000
_cell.angle_alpha   90.00
_cell.angle_beta   90.00
_cell.angle_gamma   90.00
#
_symmetry.space_group_name_H-M   'P 1'
#
loop_
_entity.id
_entity.type
_entity.pdbx_description
1 polymer ?
#
loop_
_entity_poly.entity_id
_entity_poly.type
_entity_poly.pdbx_seq_one_letter_code
_entity_poly.pdbx_strand_id
1 'polypeptide(L)'
;MAIQLSFLLLLALLQFPTHISTYPVSDPDAVAEEVNRSIRNATDAMRDSRFHSCKTGNPIDDCWRCDPLWYKKRKHLANCAIGFGKQATGGKYGRLYVVTDSTDNPANPKPGTLRYATIQKRPLWIAFARDMVITLRAELMVSSFKTIDGRGSSVHISGGPCITIQFVSHVIIHGLHIHDCSLLDGDRGSSSDVLDALGEVLDGDGISVFGSTHVWIDHCSLSNCADGLIDVTYGSTAITVSNNYMTHHDEVMLLGHSDGFVRDKGMQVTVAFNHFGEGLIQRMPRYVQTELVVSTLWYKFNLYTGVDPSR
;
A
#
# COMPACT_ATOMS: atom_id res chain seq x y z
N MET A 1 42.14 -23.62 -62.90
CA MET A 1 42.44 -23.89 -61.48
C MET A 1 41.94 -22.73 -60.66
N ALA A 2 41.20 -23.05 -59.59
CA ALA A 2 40.42 -22.15 -58.74
C ALA A 2 41.25 -21.03 -58.08
N ILE A 3 40.59 -19.95 -57.70
CA ILE A 3 40.56 -19.43 -56.31
C ILE A 3 39.30 -18.58 -56.17
N GLN A 4 38.37 -19.05 -55.33
CA GLN A 4 37.24 -18.30 -54.79
C GLN A 4 37.77 -17.24 -53.82
N LEU A 5 37.34 -15.98 -53.95
CA LEU A 5 37.44 -15.00 -52.87
C LEU A 5 36.11 -14.96 -52.11
N SER A 6 36.10 -15.58 -50.94
CA SER A 6 35.06 -15.50 -49.93
C SER A 6 35.14 -14.17 -49.19
N PHE A 7 34.11 -13.33 -49.30
CA PHE A 7 33.90 -12.16 -48.47
C PHE A 7 33.31 -12.60 -47.13
N LEU A 8 34.12 -12.67 -46.07
CA LEU A 8 33.66 -12.85 -44.70
C LEU A 8 33.36 -11.47 -44.10
N LEU A 9 32.09 -11.09 -44.15
CA LEU A 9 31.56 -9.94 -43.42
C LEU A 9 31.43 -10.35 -41.94
N LEU A 10 32.36 -9.89 -41.08
CA LEU A 10 32.30 -10.12 -39.64
C LEU A 10 31.22 -9.19 -39.04
N LEU A 11 29.95 -9.63 -39.02
CA LEU A 11 28.94 -8.99 -38.17
C LEU A 11 29.25 -9.37 -36.71
N ALA A 12 29.92 -8.46 -36.01
CA ALA A 12 29.92 -8.47 -34.55
C ALA A 12 28.51 -8.16 -34.07
N LEU A 13 27.71 -9.20 -33.83
CA LEU A 13 26.48 -9.11 -33.05
C LEU A 13 26.87 -8.72 -31.62
N LEU A 14 26.87 -7.42 -31.33
CA LEU A 14 26.72 -6.94 -29.96
C LEU A 14 25.34 -7.42 -29.49
N GLN A 15 25.32 -8.59 -28.84
CA GLN A 15 24.20 -9.04 -28.04
C GLN A 15 24.09 -8.08 -26.85
N PHE A 16 23.35 -6.99 -27.02
CA PHE A 16 22.80 -6.30 -25.88
C PHE A 16 21.84 -7.28 -25.21
N PRO A 17 21.98 -7.57 -23.89
CA PRO A 17 21.00 -8.39 -23.21
C PRO A 17 19.66 -7.66 -23.24
N THR A 18 18.75 -8.15 -24.08
CA THR A 18 17.34 -7.74 -24.10
C THR A 18 16.61 -8.40 -22.94
N HIS A 19 17.04 -8.11 -21.71
CA HIS A 19 16.22 -8.32 -20.52
C HIS A 19 15.90 -6.93 -19.95
N ILE A 20 15.00 -6.22 -20.64
CA ILE A 20 14.24 -5.17 -19.98
C ILE A 20 13.34 -5.91 -19.00
N SER A 21 13.72 -5.95 -17.73
CA SER A 21 12.83 -6.44 -16.67
C SER A 21 11.59 -5.56 -16.69
N THR A 22 10.43 -6.15 -16.94
CA THR A 22 9.13 -5.47 -16.96
C THR A 22 8.62 -5.15 -15.55
N TYR A 23 9.35 -5.55 -14.51
CA TYR A 23 8.99 -5.35 -13.12
C TYR A 23 9.60 -4.06 -12.55
N PRO A 24 8.90 -3.33 -11.66
CA PRO A 24 9.45 -2.14 -11.02
C PRO A 24 10.72 -2.46 -10.22
N VAL A 25 10.80 -3.66 -9.65
CA VAL A 25 12.02 -4.18 -9.03
C VAL A 25 12.54 -5.39 -9.79
N SER A 26 13.80 -5.33 -10.21
CA SER A 26 14.43 -6.33 -11.07
C SER A 26 14.79 -7.63 -10.37
N ASP A 27 14.96 -7.62 -9.05
CA ASP A 27 15.42 -8.75 -8.25
C ASP A 27 14.61 -8.85 -6.94
N PRO A 28 13.53 -9.66 -6.91
CA PRO A 28 12.72 -9.91 -5.73
C PRO A 28 13.47 -10.50 -4.54
N ASP A 29 14.43 -11.40 -4.79
CA ASP A 29 15.21 -12.07 -3.75
C ASP A 29 16.12 -11.07 -3.04
N ALA A 30 16.76 -10.17 -3.79
CA ALA A 30 17.55 -9.09 -3.19
C ALA A 30 16.72 -8.18 -2.26
N VAL A 31 15.44 -7.92 -2.59
CA VAL A 31 14.53 -7.17 -1.69
C VAL A 31 14.22 -7.98 -0.44
N ALA A 32 13.94 -9.27 -0.57
CA ALA A 32 13.70 -10.15 0.58
C ALA A 32 14.92 -10.18 1.52
N GLU A 33 16.12 -10.29 0.96
CA GLU A 33 17.37 -10.23 1.73
C GLU A 33 17.58 -8.87 2.41
N GLU A 34 17.27 -7.76 1.72
CA GLU A 34 17.32 -6.42 2.30
C GLU A 34 16.37 -6.26 3.48
N VAL A 35 15.11 -6.70 3.34
CA VAL A 35 14.11 -6.69 4.43
C VAL A 35 14.62 -7.51 5.61
N ASN A 36 15.05 -8.74 5.37
CA ASN A 36 15.56 -9.63 6.43
C ASN A 36 16.80 -9.06 7.13
N ARG A 37 17.71 -8.44 6.38
CA ARG A 37 18.88 -7.75 6.94
C ARG A 37 18.48 -6.55 7.78
N SER A 38 17.51 -5.76 7.32
CA SER A 38 16.97 -4.62 8.07
C SER A 38 16.38 -5.05 9.42
N ILE A 39 15.59 -6.13 9.42
CA ILE A 39 15.01 -6.73 10.63
C ILE A 39 16.09 -7.22 11.60
N ARG A 40 17.09 -7.96 11.11
CA ARG A 40 18.20 -8.44 11.96
C ARG A 40 18.93 -7.27 12.61
N ASN A 41 19.29 -6.26 11.82
CA ASN A 41 19.98 -5.08 12.33
C ASN A 41 19.15 -4.33 13.38
N ALA A 42 17.85 -4.18 13.18
CA ALA A 42 16.96 -3.54 14.16
C ALA A 42 16.83 -4.38 15.44
N THR A 43 16.72 -5.69 15.31
CA THR A 43 16.64 -6.62 16.46
C THR A 43 17.93 -6.62 17.27
N ASP A 44 19.09 -6.58 16.61
CA ASP A 44 20.39 -6.50 17.27
C ASP A 44 20.58 -5.14 17.97
N ALA A 45 20.16 -4.06 17.31
CA ALA A 45 20.18 -2.72 17.91
C ALA A 45 19.25 -2.59 19.13
N MET A 46 18.10 -3.25 19.12
CA MET A 46 17.18 -3.31 20.27
C MET A 46 17.83 -4.04 21.47
N ARG A 47 18.62 -5.09 21.21
CA ARG A 47 19.28 -5.89 22.25
C ARG A 47 20.54 -5.23 22.84
N ASP A 48 21.12 -4.25 22.15
CA ASP A 48 22.30 -3.53 22.64
C ASP A 48 21.93 -2.55 23.77
N SER A 49 22.49 -2.80 24.96
CA SER A 49 22.31 -2.01 26.18
C SER A 49 22.69 -0.54 26.05
N ARG A 50 23.49 -0.16 25.04
CA ARG A 50 23.91 1.22 24.78
C ARG A 50 22.88 2.07 24.01
N PHE A 51 21.90 1.44 23.35
CA PHE A 51 20.87 2.10 22.54
C PHE A 51 19.50 2.17 23.23
N HIS A 52 19.45 1.94 24.54
CA HIS A 52 18.22 1.91 25.32
C HIS A 52 17.53 3.28 25.41
N SER A 53 16.44 3.43 24.67
CA SER A 53 15.14 3.92 25.19
C SER A 53 13.98 3.83 24.19
N CYS A 54 14.25 3.72 22.88
CA CYS A 54 13.19 3.79 21.86
C CYS A 54 13.19 2.68 20.80
N LYS A 55 14.31 1.97 20.58
CA LYS A 55 14.37 0.91 19.56
C LYS A 55 13.46 -0.26 19.93
N THR A 56 12.70 -0.73 18.95
CA THR A 56 11.64 -1.73 19.08
C THR A 56 11.96 -3.04 18.35
N GLY A 57 13.04 -3.07 17.55
CA GLY A 57 13.33 -4.20 16.66
C GLY A 57 12.58 -4.15 15.34
N ASN A 58 11.69 -3.17 15.18
CA ASN A 58 10.99 -2.87 13.94
C ASN A 58 11.73 -1.75 13.19
N PRO A 59 12.43 -2.05 12.08
CA PRO A 59 13.24 -1.06 11.37
C PRO A 59 12.43 0.12 10.81
N ILE A 60 11.15 -0.09 10.50
CA ILE A 60 10.26 0.98 10.00
C ILE A 60 10.02 1.99 11.12
N ASP A 61 9.54 1.53 12.28
CA ASP A 61 9.26 2.38 13.44
C ASP A 61 10.54 3.01 13.98
N ASP A 62 11.61 2.22 14.08
CA ASP A 62 12.90 2.66 14.62
C ASP A 62 13.55 3.76 13.77
N CYS A 63 13.13 3.93 12.51
CA CYS A 63 13.62 4.96 11.59
C CYS A 63 13.01 6.35 11.84
N TRP A 64 11.76 6.43 12.33
CA TRP A 64 11.08 7.72 12.53
C TRP A 64 10.55 7.96 13.94
N ARG A 65 10.10 6.92 14.64
CA ARG A 65 9.40 7.01 15.93
C ARG A 65 10.32 7.46 17.07
N CYS A 66 11.62 7.24 16.89
CA CYS A 66 12.65 7.68 17.83
C CYS A 66 13.09 9.13 17.69
N ASP A 67 12.58 9.88 16.71
CA ASP A 67 12.75 11.33 16.69
C ASP A 67 11.65 11.98 17.57
N PRO A 68 11.96 12.55 18.75
CA PRO A 68 10.97 13.23 19.59
C PRO A 68 10.39 14.49 18.90
N LEU A 69 11.03 14.96 17.82
CA LEU A 69 10.59 16.08 17.00
C LEU A 69 9.98 15.63 15.66
N TRP A 70 9.48 14.39 15.56
CA TRP A 70 8.83 13.86 14.36
C TRP A 70 7.75 14.81 13.81
N TYR A 71 7.03 15.53 14.67
CA TYR A 71 5.97 16.46 14.27
C TYR A 71 6.51 17.68 13.50
N LYS A 72 7.78 18.08 13.72
CA LYS A 72 8.48 19.11 12.92
C LYS A 72 9.07 18.53 11.64
N LYS A 73 9.28 17.21 11.59
CA LYS A 73 9.88 16.48 10.47
C LYS A 73 8.94 15.40 9.93
N ARG A 74 7.63 15.66 9.86
CA ARG A 74 6.59 14.65 9.53
C ARG A 74 6.95 13.82 8.29
N LYS A 75 7.47 14.52 7.29
CA LYS A 75 7.87 13.99 5.98
C LYS A 75 9.06 13.02 6.00
N HIS A 76 9.81 12.96 7.10
CA HIS A 76 10.89 11.99 7.29
C HIS A 76 10.37 10.55 7.24
N LEU A 77 9.12 10.32 7.66
CA LEU A 77 8.44 9.02 7.57
C LEU A 77 8.57 8.38 6.18
N ALA A 78 8.46 9.17 5.09
CA ALA A 78 8.55 8.66 3.72
C ALA A 78 9.95 8.12 3.33
N ASN A 79 10.93 8.15 4.22
CA ASN A 79 12.23 7.50 4.04
C ASN A 79 12.34 6.15 4.78
N CYS A 80 11.30 5.74 5.52
CA CYS A 80 11.36 4.63 6.46
C CYS A 80 10.68 3.35 5.96
N ALA A 81 10.01 3.42 4.80
CA ALA A 81 9.46 2.24 4.16
C ALA A 81 10.56 1.24 3.79
N ILE A 82 10.26 -0.05 3.92
CA ILE A 82 11.12 -1.15 3.47
C ILE A 82 10.37 -2.00 2.44
N GLY A 83 11.07 -2.98 1.86
CA GLY A 83 10.45 -3.91 0.91
C GLY A 83 10.16 -3.29 -0.44
N PHE A 84 9.20 -3.87 -1.17
CA PHE A 84 8.89 -3.45 -2.53
C PHE A 84 8.31 -2.03 -2.61
N GLY A 85 7.53 -1.62 -1.61
CA GLY A 85 6.98 -0.26 -1.50
C GLY A 85 7.96 0.80 -1.00
N LYS A 86 9.25 0.48 -0.78
CA LYS A 86 10.22 1.42 -0.18
C LYS A 86 10.39 2.75 -0.93
N GLN A 87 10.06 2.78 -2.22
CA GLN A 87 10.15 4.00 -3.04
C GLN A 87 8.85 4.83 -3.06
N ALA A 88 7.83 4.45 -2.27
CA ALA A 88 6.63 5.26 -2.08
C ALA A 88 7.01 6.60 -1.43
N THR A 89 7.11 7.67 -2.22
CA THR A 89 7.51 9.00 -1.72
C THR A 89 6.32 9.78 -1.16
N GLY A 90 5.09 9.38 -1.49
CA GLY A 90 3.88 10.06 -1.09
C GLY A 90 3.91 11.55 -1.43
N GLY A 91 3.50 12.37 -0.46
CA GLY A 91 3.51 13.82 -0.51
C GLY A 91 4.81 14.48 -0.05
N LYS A 92 5.91 13.74 0.10
CA LYS A 92 7.17 14.22 0.73
C LYS A 92 7.64 15.57 0.18
N TYR A 93 7.64 15.74 -1.14
CA TYR A 93 8.09 16.96 -1.82
C TYR A 93 6.98 18.01 -2.03
N GLY A 94 5.78 17.73 -1.54
CA GLY A 94 4.60 18.60 -1.64
C GLY A 94 4.50 19.65 -0.54
N ARG A 95 3.39 20.39 -0.51
CA ARG A 95 3.06 21.24 0.64
C ARG A 95 2.35 20.41 1.72
N LEU A 96 2.46 20.85 2.98
CA LEU A 96 1.57 20.38 4.03
C LEU A 96 0.16 20.95 3.75
N TYR A 97 -0.84 20.08 3.74
CA TYR A 97 -2.24 20.44 3.71
C TYR A 97 -2.87 19.93 5.00
N VAL A 98 -3.62 20.78 5.69
CA VAL A 98 -4.28 20.42 6.95
C VAL A 98 -5.77 20.34 6.71
N VAL A 99 -6.36 19.17 6.91
CA VAL A 99 -7.80 18.95 6.90
C VAL A 99 -8.38 19.57 8.17
N THR A 100 -9.33 20.49 7.98
CA THR A 100 -10.02 21.23 9.06
C THR A 100 -11.52 20.96 9.09
N ASP A 101 -12.05 20.31 8.05
CA ASP A 101 -13.47 20.05 7.83
C ASP A 101 -13.66 18.58 7.46
N SER A 102 -14.48 17.86 8.24
CA SER A 102 -14.76 16.44 8.05
C SER A 102 -15.94 16.17 7.11
N THR A 103 -16.60 17.21 6.59
CA THR A 103 -17.70 17.05 5.64
C THR A 103 -17.20 16.56 4.29
N ASP A 104 -18.07 15.81 3.60
CA ASP A 104 -17.78 15.29 2.28
C ASP A 104 -18.80 15.74 1.22
N ASN A 105 -18.29 16.16 0.07
CA ASN A 105 -19.08 16.47 -1.12
C ASN A 105 -18.33 15.92 -2.35
N PRO A 106 -18.75 14.75 -2.88
CA PRO A 106 -18.12 14.13 -4.04
C PRO A 106 -18.10 15.01 -5.28
N ALA A 107 -19.19 15.74 -5.55
CA ALA A 107 -19.34 16.54 -6.75
C ALA A 107 -18.57 17.87 -6.71
N ASN A 108 -18.45 18.47 -5.53
CA ASN A 108 -17.77 19.76 -5.36
C ASN A 108 -17.04 19.82 -4.01
N PRO A 109 -15.90 19.13 -3.88
CA PRO A 109 -15.12 19.15 -2.65
C PRO A 109 -14.51 20.53 -2.44
N LYS A 110 -14.65 21.08 -1.23
CA LYS A 110 -14.17 22.42 -0.89
C LYS A 110 -12.82 22.38 -0.16
N PRO A 111 -11.97 23.43 -0.29
CA PRO A 111 -10.77 23.56 0.53
C PRO A 111 -11.08 23.38 2.03
N GLY A 112 -10.19 22.71 2.74
CA GLY A 112 -10.36 22.30 4.14
C GLY A 112 -10.81 20.84 4.31
N THR A 113 -11.41 20.20 3.29
CA THR A 113 -11.83 18.78 3.37
C THR A 113 -10.74 17.81 2.92
N LEU A 114 -10.89 16.54 3.31
CA LEU A 114 -10.01 15.44 2.87
C LEU A 114 -10.14 15.21 1.36
N ARG A 115 -11.36 15.08 0.83
CA ARG A 115 -11.60 14.85 -0.61
C ARG A 115 -10.98 15.92 -1.50
N TYR A 116 -11.06 17.20 -1.10
CA TYR A 116 -10.41 18.25 -1.87
C TYR A 116 -8.90 18.00 -1.96
N ALA A 117 -8.26 17.60 -0.85
CA ALA A 117 -6.82 17.39 -0.78
C ALA A 117 -6.34 16.20 -1.62
N THR A 118 -7.05 15.07 -1.57
CA THR A 118 -6.61 13.82 -2.20
C THR A 118 -6.61 13.87 -3.72
N ILE A 119 -7.48 14.70 -4.33
CA ILE A 119 -7.59 14.83 -5.79
C ILE A 119 -6.72 15.96 -6.39
N GLN A 120 -5.95 16.68 -5.58
CA GLN A 120 -5.11 17.76 -6.10
C GLN A 120 -4.01 17.21 -7.01
N LYS A 121 -3.75 17.88 -8.13
CA LYS A 121 -2.70 17.46 -9.09
C LYS A 121 -1.28 17.52 -8.50
N ARG A 122 -1.03 18.45 -7.59
CA ARG A 122 0.28 18.64 -6.95
C ARG A 122 0.52 17.64 -5.81
N PRO A 123 1.78 17.32 -5.49
CA PRO A 123 2.09 16.52 -4.31
C PRO A 123 1.60 17.20 -3.03
N LEU A 124 1.00 16.44 -2.12
CA LEU A 124 0.52 16.95 -0.82
C LEU A 124 0.78 15.96 0.30
N TRP A 125 1.34 16.46 1.40
CA TRP A 125 1.34 15.78 2.69
C TRP A 125 0.10 16.24 3.45
N ILE A 126 -0.89 15.37 3.58
CA ILE A 126 -2.19 15.65 4.16
C ILE A 126 -2.16 15.24 5.63
N ALA A 127 -2.38 16.19 6.52
CA ALA A 127 -2.50 15.97 7.97
C ALA A 127 -3.84 16.51 8.46
N PHE A 128 -4.15 16.29 9.74
CA PHE A 128 -5.44 16.62 10.32
C PHE A 128 -5.28 17.62 11.46
N ALA A 129 -6.20 18.59 11.55
CA ALA A 129 -6.13 19.64 12.57
C ALA A 129 -6.54 19.15 13.97
N ARG A 130 -7.36 18.10 14.02
CA ARG A 130 -7.98 17.53 15.23
C ARG A 130 -8.51 16.14 14.91
N ASP A 131 -8.91 15.44 15.95
CA ASP A 131 -9.66 14.19 15.85
C ASP A 131 -10.93 14.41 15.02
N MET A 132 -11.23 13.47 14.12
CA MET A 132 -12.43 13.54 13.29
C MET A 132 -12.86 12.18 12.77
N VAL A 133 -14.18 12.04 12.66
CA VAL A 133 -14.82 10.97 11.90
C VAL A 133 -15.27 11.55 10.57
N ILE A 134 -14.82 10.93 9.47
CA ILE A 134 -15.12 11.33 8.09
C ILE A 134 -15.97 10.22 7.48
N THR A 135 -17.27 10.49 7.34
CA THR A 135 -18.17 9.63 6.57
C THR A 135 -18.20 10.12 5.13
N LEU A 136 -17.61 9.33 4.24
CA LEU A 136 -17.55 9.64 2.82
C LEU A 136 -18.90 9.31 2.17
N ARG A 137 -19.24 10.11 1.15
CA ARG A 137 -20.48 9.95 0.36
C ARG A 137 -20.27 9.26 -0.99
N ALA A 138 -19.03 8.91 -1.29
CA ALA A 138 -18.56 8.16 -2.47
C ALA A 138 -17.12 7.72 -2.17
N GLU A 139 -16.55 6.81 -2.96
CA GLU A 139 -15.14 6.42 -2.78
C GLU A 139 -14.21 7.63 -2.76
N LEU A 140 -13.25 7.63 -1.84
CA LEU A 140 -12.23 8.67 -1.77
C LEU A 140 -11.09 8.33 -2.71
N MET A 141 -11.18 8.85 -3.93
CA MET A 141 -10.10 8.77 -4.91
C MET A 141 -8.85 9.49 -4.42
N VAL A 142 -7.71 8.78 -4.43
CA VAL A 142 -6.40 9.33 -4.08
C VAL A 142 -5.53 9.46 -5.32
N SER A 143 -5.21 10.69 -5.72
CA SER A 143 -4.29 10.95 -6.83
C SER A 143 -2.84 10.62 -6.47
N SER A 144 -1.95 10.57 -7.47
CA SER A 144 -0.52 10.35 -7.27
C SER A 144 0.12 11.38 -6.31
N PHE A 145 1.23 11.00 -5.68
CA PHE A 145 2.05 11.83 -4.80
C PHE A 145 1.29 12.39 -3.59
N LYS A 146 0.57 11.51 -2.89
CA LYS A 146 -0.19 11.85 -1.67
C LYS A 146 0.33 11.08 -0.49
N THR A 147 0.42 11.77 0.64
CA THR A 147 0.48 11.10 1.95
C THR A 147 -0.75 11.52 2.72
N ILE A 148 -1.51 10.56 3.25
CA ILE A 148 -2.54 10.80 4.26
C ILE A 148 -1.95 10.35 5.59
N ASP A 149 -1.62 11.31 6.46
CA ASP A 149 -0.89 11.12 7.72
C ASP A 149 -1.79 11.47 8.91
N GLY A 150 -2.36 10.45 9.56
CA GLY A 150 -3.21 10.58 10.74
C GLY A 150 -2.45 10.93 12.02
N ARG A 151 -1.12 10.90 12.06
CA ARG A 151 -0.38 11.09 13.32
C ARG A 151 -0.69 12.42 14.00
N GLY A 152 -0.98 12.35 15.30
CA GLY A 152 -1.33 13.49 16.13
C GLY A 152 -2.83 13.79 16.16
N SER A 153 -3.66 12.97 15.53
CA SER A 153 -5.11 13.00 15.64
C SER A 153 -5.69 11.59 15.52
N SER A 154 -6.83 11.33 16.15
CA SER A 154 -7.62 10.12 15.92
C SER A 154 -8.55 10.37 14.73
N VAL A 155 -8.21 9.78 13.58
CA VAL A 155 -8.92 10.01 12.31
C VAL A 155 -9.57 8.72 11.86
N HIS A 156 -10.90 8.74 11.80
CA HIS A 156 -11.72 7.62 11.38
C HIS A 156 -12.31 7.90 10.00
N ILE A 157 -12.17 6.95 9.08
CA ILE A 157 -12.93 6.89 7.83
C ILE A 157 -13.91 5.73 7.98
N SER A 158 -15.20 6.05 8.11
CA SER A 158 -16.20 5.04 8.51
C SER A 158 -17.65 5.41 8.17
N GLY A 159 -18.49 4.37 8.07
CA GLY A 159 -19.94 4.50 7.90
C GLY A 159 -20.37 4.88 6.48
N GLY A 160 -19.55 4.55 5.48
CA GLY A 160 -19.76 4.81 4.06
C GLY A 160 -18.63 4.21 3.23
N PRO A 161 -18.50 4.57 1.94
CA PRO A 161 -17.38 4.10 1.11
C PRO A 161 -16.03 4.57 1.67
N CYS A 162 -14.94 3.90 1.31
CA CYS A 162 -13.62 4.19 1.86
C CYS A 162 -12.60 4.60 0.78
N ILE A 163 -11.36 4.10 0.84
CA ILE A 163 -10.23 4.68 0.09
C ILE A 163 -9.95 3.88 -1.19
N THR A 164 -9.82 4.60 -2.32
CA THR A 164 -9.50 3.99 -3.61
C THR A 164 -8.26 4.63 -4.24
N ILE A 165 -7.24 3.81 -4.49
CA ILE A 165 -5.94 4.16 -5.06
C ILE A 165 -5.86 3.52 -6.45
N GLN A 166 -6.34 4.26 -7.46
CA GLN A 166 -6.54 3.73 -8.80
C GLN A 166 -5.63 4.41 -9.84
N PHE A 167 -4.86 3.64 -10.60
CA PHE A 167 -4.00 4.09 -11.70
C PHE A 167 -3.04 5.23 -11.33
N VAL A 168 -2.47 5.17 -10.14
CA VAL A 168 -1.62 6.22 -9.59
C VAL A 168 -0.31 5.66 -9.06
N SER A 169 0.60 6.56 -8.70
CA SER A 169 1.86 6.16 -8.06
C SER A 169 2.25 7.05 -6.89
N HIS A 170 3.12 6.52 -6.03
CA HIS A 170 3.67 7.20 -4.86
C HIS A 170 2.57 7.69 -3.91
N VAL A 171 1.87 6.75 -3.29
CA VAL A 171 0.85 7.02 -2.26
C VAL A 171 1.28 6.41 -0.93
N ILE A 172 1.11 7.16 0.15
CA ILE A 172 1.31 6.67 1.53
C ILE A 172 0.01 6.88 2.29
N ILE A 173 -0.54 5.82 2.87
CA ILE A 173 -1.66 5.87 3.80
C ILE A 173 -1.11 5.48 5.17
N HIS A 174 -1.19 6.39 6.14
CA HIS A 174 -0.52 6.19 7.42
C HIS A 174 -1.36 6.65 8.62
N GLY A 175 -1.51 5.77 9.61
CA GLY A 175 -2.05 6.14 10.93
C GLY A 175 -3.54 6.45 10.94
N LEU A 176 -4.34 5.78 10.10
CA LEU A 176 -5.80 5.98 10.02
C LEU A 176 -6.56 4.83 10.68
N HIS A 177 -7.76 5.11 11.19
CA HIS A 177 -8.75 4.09 11.53
C HIS A 177 -9.74 3.98 10.38
N ILE A 178 -9.88 2.81 9.78
CA ILE A 178 -10.72 2.56 8.61
C ILE A 178 -11.63 1.38 8.93
N HIS A 179 -12.93 1.63 9.07
CA HIS A 179 -13.85 0.59 9.52
C HIS A 179 -15.29 0.90 9.14
N ASP A 180 -16.16 -0.11 9.18
CA ASP A 180 -17.57 0.03 8.78
C ASP A 180 -17.68 0.63 7.36
N CYS A 181 -16.77 0.21 6.48
CA CYS A 181 -16.80 0.60 5.07
C CYS A 181 -17.95 -0.14 4.40
N SER A 182 -18.82 0.59 3.73
CA SER A 182 -19.98 0.02 3.07
C SER A 182 -20.30 0.76 1.79
N LEU A 183 -21.03 0.09 0.91
CA LEU A 183 -21.75 0.76 -0.15
C LEU A 183 -22.87 1.62 0.47
N LEU A 184 -23.20 2.74 -0.17
CA LEU A 184 -24.37 3.51 0.23
C LEU A 184 -25.62 2.78 -0.26
N ASP A 185 -26.56 2.52 0.66
CA ASP A 185 -27.83 1.86 0.37
C ASP A 185 -28.52 2.47 -0.86
N GLY A 186 -28.71 1.65 -1.91
CA GLY A 186 -29.50 2.01 -3.09
C GLY A 186 -28.83 2.90 -4.12
N ASP A 187 -27.59 3.32 -3.92
CA ASP A 187 -26.81 4.03 -4.93
C ASP A 187 -25.71 3.10 -5.45
N ARG A 188 -25.86 2.65 -6.72
CA ARG A 188 -24.71 2.27 -7.55
C ARG A 188 -23.93 3.55 -7.89
N GLY A 189 -23.56 4.29 -6.85
CA GLY A 189 -23.17 5.68 -6.89
C GLY A 189 -21.72 5.79 -7.27
N SER A 190 -21.49 6.06 -8.56
CA SER A 190 -20.21 6.43 -9.16
C SER A 190 -19.04 5.56 -8.69
N SER A 191 -19.01 4.30 -9.15
CA SER A 191 -18.33 4.16 -10.44
C SER A 191 -17.21 5.17 -10.66
N SER A 192 -15.93 4.90 -10.37
CA SER A 192 -14.91 5.62 -11.13
C SER A 192 -15.27 5.41 -12.61
N ASP A 193 -15.30 6.44 -13.46
CA ASP A 193 -15.63 6.30 -14.89
C ASP A 193 -14.84 5.14 -15.53
N VAL A 194 -13.65 4.85 -14.98
CA VAL A 194 -12.79 3.75 -15.40
C VAL A 194 -13.20 2.39 -14.81
N LEU A 195 -13.66 2.30 -13.57
CA LEU A 195 -14.21 1.05 -13.01
C LEU A 195 -15.54 0.68 -13.68
N ASP A 196 -16.42 1.66 -13.93
CA ASP A 196 -17.65 1.46 -14.71
C ASP A 196 -17.35 0.95 -16.12
N ALA A 197 -16.33 1.52 -16.78
CA ALA A 197 -15.89 1.07 -18.10
C ALA A 197 -15.23 -0.33 -18.10
N LEU A 198 -14.72 -0.78 -16.95
CA LEU A 198 -14.12 -2.10 -16.76
C LEU A 198 -15.11 -3.14 -16.22
N GLY A 199 -16.33 -2.74 -15.84
CA GLY A 199 -17.34 -3.61 -15.26
C GLY A 199 -17.06 -4.02 -13.81
N GLU A 200 -16.16 -3.30 -13.14
CA GLU A 200 -15.77 -3.54 -11.75
C GLU A 200 -16.72 -2.77 -10.82
N VAL A 201 -17.26 -3.47 -9.83
CA VAL A 201 -18.27 -2.96 -8.89
C VAL A 201 -17.56 -2.40 -7.66
N LEU A 202 -18.17 -1.41 -7.03
CA LEU A 202 -17.77 -0.97 -5.70
C LEU A 202 -18.13 -2.10 -4.72
N ASP A 203 -17.14 -2.65 -4.02
CA ASP A 203 -17.38 -3.81 -3.13
C ASP A 203 -17.46 -3.41 -1.65
N GLY A 204 -16.94 -2.23 -1.30
CA GLY A 204 -16.97 -1.70 0.06
C GLY A 204 -15.74 -2.09 0.88
N ASP A 205 -14.59 -2.17 0.22
CA ASP A 205 -13.30 -2.40 0.86
C ASP A 205 -12.89 -1.24 1.77
N GLY A 206 -11.99 -1.53 2.71
CA GLY A 206 -11.27 -0.49 3.47
C GLY A 206 -10.33 0.34 2.60
N ILE A 207 -9.40 -0.34 1.91
CA ILE A 207 -8.46 0.28 0.98
C ILE A 207 -8.34 -0.59 -0.28
N SER A 208 -8.78 -0.08 -1.42
CA SER A 208 -8.59 -0.73 -2.72
C SER A 208 -7.42 -0.10 -3.48
N VAL A 209 -6.51 -0.93 -3.98
CA VAL A 209 -5.33 -0.55 -4.78
C VAL A 209 -5.41 -1.22 -6.13
N PHE A 210 -5.64 -0.42 -7.17
CA PHE A 210 -5.96 -0.92 -8.50
C PHE A 210 -5.05 -0.30 -9.56
N GLY A 211 -4.28 -1.12 -10.27
CA GLY A 211 -3.33 -0.68 -11.30
C GLY A 211 -2.34 0.39 -10.86
N SER A 212 -1.92 0.36 -9.59
CA SER A 212 -1.11 1.41 -8.96
C SER A 212 0.28 0.92 -8.56
N THR A 213 1.25 1.83 -8.47
CA THR A 213 2.64 1.48 -8.12
C THR A 213 3.22 2.34 -7.00
N HIS A 214 4.18 1.79 -6.24
CA HIS A 214 4.85 2.53 -5.17
C HIS A 214 3.84 3.03 -4.11
N VAL A 215 3.12 2.10 -3.52
CA VAL A 215 2.12 2.36 -2.47
C VAL A 215 2.62 1.81 -1.14
N TRP A 216 2.42 2.58 -0.06
CA TRP A 216 2.75 2.14 1.29
C TRP A 216 1.57 2.38 2.23
N ILE A 217 1.03 1.29 2.78
CA ILE A 217 -0.07 1.30 3.75
C ILE A 217 0.52 0.92 5.11
N ASP A 218 0.56 1.87 6.04
CA ASP A 218 1.33 1.75 7.28
C ASP A 218 0.54 2.19 8.52
N HIS A 219 0.65 1.46 9.64
CA HIS A 219 0.05 1.89 10.93
C HIS A 219 -1.46 2.18 10.88
N CYS A 220 -2.19 1.57 9.94
CA CYS A 220 -3.64 1.71 9.87
C CYS A 220 -4.32 0.67 10.76
N SER A 221 -5.45 1.04 11.37
CA SER A 221 -6.34 0.11 12.05
C SER A 221 -7.52 -0.20 11.14
N LEU A 222 -7.73 -1.46 10.74
CA LEU A 222 -8.77 -1.85 9.80
C LEU A 222 -9.70 -2.94 10.38
N SER A 223 -11.00 -2.81 10.19
CA SER A 223 -11.99 -3.79 10.66
C SER A 223 -13.36 -3.63 10.02
N ASN A 224 -14.17 -4.69 10.01
CA ASN A 224 -15.61 -4.65 9.73
C ASN A 224 -15.98 -3.86 8.45
N CYS A 225 -15.29 -4.12 7.34
CA CYS A 225 -15.67 -3.58 6.02
C CYS A 225 -16.69 -4.51 5.36
N ALA A 226 -17.35 -4.07 4.29
CA ALA A 226 -18.37 -4.87 3.62
C ALA A 226 -17.77 -6.03 2.81
N ASP A 227 -16.60 -5.81 2.19
CA ASP A 227 -15.87 -6.84 1.42
C ASP A 227 -14.45 -7.04 1.96
N GLY A 228 -13.39 -6.50 1.35
CA GLY A 228 -12.00 -6.61 1.80
C GLY A 228 -11.57 -5.57 2.84
N LEU A 229 -10.51 -5.82 3.63
CA LEU A 229 -9.83 -4.72 4.35
C LEU A 229 -8.81 -4.03 3.44
N ILE A 230 -7.97 -4.80 2.76
CA ILE A 230 -6.96 -4.29 1.82
C ILE A 230 -6.92 -5.18 0.58
N ASP A 231 -7.32 -4.62 -0.55
CA ASP A 231 -7.35 -5.32 -1.82
C ASP A 231 -6.35 -4.69 -2.80
N VAL A 232 -5.47 -5.52 -3.36
CA VAL A 232 -4.41 -5.12 -4.28
C VAL A 232 -4.56 -5.92 -5.56
N THR A 233 -4.96 -5.27 -6.64
CA THR A 233 -5.35 -5.95 -7.89
C THR A 233 -4.92 -5.16 -9.13
N TYR A 234 -5.21 -5.72 -10.29
CA TYR A 234 -5.11 -5.08 -11.60
C TYR A 234 -3.70 -4.64 -12.02
N GLY A 235 -2.70 -5.47 -11.77
CA GLY A 235 -1.29 -5.21 -12.08
C GLY A 235 -0.65 -4.18 -11.15
N SER A 236 -1.25 -3.95 -9.98
CA SER A 236 -0.62 -3.18 -8.92
C SER A 236 0.67 -3.86 -8.47
N THR A 237 1.71 -3.08 -8.15
CA THR A 237 3.04 -3.62 -7.80
C THR A 237 3.91 -2.59 -7.09
N ALA A 238 5.06 -2.99 -6.54
CA ALA A 238 5.88 -2.15 -5.67
C ALA A 238 5.11 -1.64 -4.45
N ILE A 239 4.57 -2.56 -3.65
CA ILE A 239 3.69 -2.25 -2.51
C ILE A 239 4.28 -2.76 -1.20
N THR A 240 4.12 -1.97 -0.13
CA THR A 240 4.38 -2.43 1.24
C THR A 240 3.13 -2.21 2.08
N VAL A 241 2.70 -3.24 2.78
CA VAL A 241 1.64 -3.21 3.79
C VAL A 241 2.28 -3.56 5.13
N SER A 242 2.41 -2.57 6.02
CA SER A 242 3.16 -2.74 7.27
C SER A 242 2.52 -2.15 8.51
N ASN A 243 2.84 -2.72 9.68
CA ASN A 243 2.42 -2.17 10.98
C ASN A 243 0.91 -1.95 11.17
N ASN A 244 0.07 -2.54 10.33
CA ASN A 244 -1.37 -2.36 10.43
C ASN A 244 -1.95 -3.28 11.49
N TYR A 245 -3.01 -2.85 12.15
CA TYR A 245 -3.78 -3.65 13.10
C TYR A 245 -5.12 -4.02 12.47
N MET A 246 -5.35 -5.31 12.24
CA MET A 246 -6.54 -5.80 11.53
C MET A 246 -7.32 -6.74 12.44
N THR A 247 -8.62 -6.54 12.57
CA THR A 247 -9.49 -7.35 13.45
C THR A 247 -10.92 -7.46 12.89
N HIS A 248 -11.70 -8.41 13.43
CA HIS A 248 -13.15 -8.51 13.21
C HIS A 248 -13.56 -8.42 11.74
N HIS A 249 -13.07 -9.34 10.91
CA HIS A 249 -13.30 -9.29 9.47
C HIS A 249 -13.11 -10.65 8.80
N ASP A 250 -13.90 -10.96 7.78
CA ASP A 250 -13.80 -12.24 7.07
C ASP A 250 -12.65 -12.24 6.05
N GLU A 251 -12.77 -11.40 5.03
CA GLU A 251 -11.86 -11.34 3.88
C GLU A 251 -10.79 -10.27 4.06
N VAL A 252 -9.68 -10.61 4.70
CA VAL A 252 -8.73 -9.60 5.22
C VAL A 252 -7.93 -8.88 4.12
N MET A 253 -7.18 -9.62 3.32
CA MET A 253 -6.24 -9.04 2.35
C MET A 253 -6.13 -9.89 1.10
N LEU A 254 -6.55 -9.34 -0.04
CA LEU A 254 -6.44 -9.96 -1.35
C LEU A 254 -5.29 -9.35 -2.16
N LEU A 255 -4.38 -10.18 -2.66
CA LEU A 255 -3.27 -9.80 -3.53
C LEU A 255 -3.39 -10.53 -4.87
N GLY A 256 -4.03 -9.89 -5.85
CA GLY A 256 -4.38 -10.47 -7.15
C GLY A 256 -5.76 -11.12 -7.14
N HIS A 257 -6.58 -10.77 -8.13
CA HIS A 257 -8.01 -11.14 -8.15
C HIS A 257 -8.29 -12.50 -8.82
N SER A 258 -7.58 -12.83 -9.91
CA SER A 258 -7.88 -14.01 -10.72
C SER A 258 -6.64 -14.71 -11.29
N ASP A 259 -6.65 -16.05 -11.28
CA ASP A 259 -5.60 -16.90 -11.85
C ASP A 259 -5.41 -16.71 -13.37
N GLY A 260 -6.42 -16.18 -14.05
CA GLY A 260 -6.34 -15.88 -15.49
C GLY A 260 -5.76 -14.50 -15.81
N PHE A 261 -5.61 -13.62 -14.81
CA PHE A 261 -5.35 -12.20 -15.07
C PHE A 261 -3.85 -11.92 -15.24
N VAL A 262 -3.38 -11.98 -16.49
CA VAL A 262 -1.96 -11.89 -16.85
C VAL A 262 -1.26 -10.62 -16.35
N ARG A 263 -2.00 -9.52 -16.13
CA ARG A 263 -1.39 -8.27 -15.61
C ARG A 263 -1.00 -8.37 -14.14
N ASP A 264 -1.59 -9.27 -13.36
CA ASP A 264 -1.17 -9.50 -11.97
C ASP A 264 0.13 -10.31 -11.87
N LYS A 265 0.63 -10.88 -12.98
CA LYS A 265 1.91 -11.59 -12.99
C LYS A 265 3.06 -10.68 -12.59
N GLY A 266 3.72 -11.05 -11.49
CA GLY A 266 4.82 -10.31 -10.91
C GLY A 266 4.40 -8.99 -10.26
N MET A 267 3.16 -8.94 -9.77
CA MET A 267 2.80 -8.11 -8.62
C MET A 267 3.83 -8.34 -7.51
N GLN A 268 4.38 -7.26 -6.94
CA GLN A 268 5.40 -7.31 -5.90
C GLN A 268 4.88 -6.63 -4.63
N VAL A 269 4.66 -7.40 -3.58
CA VAL A 269 4.08 -6.92 -2.32
C VAL A 269 4.93 -7.38 -1.13
N THR A 270 5.20 -6.46 -0.20
CA THR A 270 5.80 -6.77 1.09
C THR A 270 4.73 -6.64 2.17
N VAL A 271 4.50 -7.72 2.93
CA VAL A 271 3.60 -7.73 4.09
C VAL A 271 4.46 -7.92 5.34
N ALA A 272 4.62 -6.87 6.15
CA ALA A 272 5.57 -6.91 7.27
C ALA A 272 5.05 -6.24 8.55
N PHE A 273 5.26 -6.85 9.71
CA PHE A 273 4.90 -6.31 11.03
C PHE A 273 3.42 -5.97 11.24
N ASN A 274 2.52 -6.44 10.38
CA ASN A 274 1.09 -6.33 10.62
C ASN A 274 0.70 -7.21 11.82
N HIS A 275 -0.29 -6.76 12.57
CA HIS A 275 -0.93 -7.53 13.62
C HIS A 275 -2.30 -7.99 13.12
N PHE A 276 -2.37 -9.28 12.79
CA PHE A 276 -3.62 -9.99 12.49
C PHE A 276 -4.24 -10.44 13.81
N GLY A 277 -5.20 -9.65 14.31
CA GLY A 277 -5.77 -9.80 15.64
C GLY A 277 -7.01 -10.70 15.65
N GLU A 278 -7.83 -10.52 16.68
CA GLU A 278 -9.02 -11.35 16.91
C GLU A 278 -10.12 -11.13 15.87
N GLY A 279 -10.96 -12.14 15.70
CA GLY A 279 -12.14 -12.07 14.82
C GLY A 279 -11.83 -12.08 13.32
N LEU A 280 -10.59 -12.38 12.92
CA LEU A 280 -10.23 -12.60 11.51
C LEU A 280 -10.54 -14.03 11.06
N ILE A 281 -11.07 -14.20 9.85
CA ILE A 281 -11.44 -15.51 9.31
C ILE A 281 -10.44 -16.01 8.27
N GLN A 282 -10.13 -15.25 7.22
CA GLN A 282 -9.29 -15.72 6.11
C GLN A 282 -8.54 -14.58 5.38
N ARG A 283 -7.77 -14.94 4.34
CA ARG A 283 -6.99 -14.04 3.47
C ARG A 283 -5.94 -13.18 4.20
N MET A 284 -5.02 -13.79 4.96
CA MET A 284 -3.96 -13.06 5.71
C MET A 284 -2.51 -13.33 5.22
N PRO A 285 -2.12 -13.09 3.96
CA PRO A 285 -2.95 -12.70 2.82
C PRO A 285 -3.48 -13.92 2.06
N ARG A 286 -4.47 -13.70 1.17
CA ARG A 286 -4.69 -14.56 0.00
C ARG A 286 -3.98 -13.91 -1.18
N TYR A 287 -3.17 -14.67 -1.92
CA TYR A 287 -2.41 -14.12 -3.03
C TYR A 287 -2.45 -15.03 -4.26
N VAL A 288 -2.42 -14.42 -5.44
CA VAL A 288 -2.40 -15.08 -6.75
C VAL A 288 -1.35 -14.40 -7.62
N GLN A 289 -0.47 -15.18 -8.25
CA GLN A 289 0.56 -14.71 -9.21
C GLN A 289 1.47 -13.57 -8.72
N THR A 290 1.60 -13.46 -7.40
CA THR A 290 2.29 -12.37 -6.70
C THR A 290 3.63 -12.84 -6.13
N GLU A 291 4.68 -12.05 -6.37
CA GLU A 291 5.94 -12.12 -5.65
C GLU A 291 5.78 -11.46 -4.27
N LEU A 292 5.83 -12.27 -3.22
CA LEU A 292 5.44 -11.88 -1.88
C LEU A 292 6.60 -12.04 -0.89
N VAL A 293 6.99 -10.93 -0.25
CA VAL A 293 7.90 -10.95 0.91
C VAL A 293 7.07 -10.80 2.18
N VAL A 294 7.04 -11.84 3.02
CA VAL A 294 6.27 -11.85 4.28
C VAL A 294 7.20 -11.84 5.48
N SER A 295 6.97 -10.93 6.41
CA SER A 295 7.60 -10.93 7.73
C SER A 295 6.62 -10.44 8.79
N THR A 296 5.75 -11.33 9.27
CA THR A 296 4.62 -10.96 10.13
C THR A 296 4.75 -11.57 11.52
N LEU A 297 4.29 -10.84 12.55
CA LEU A 297 4.08 -11.37 13.89
C LEU A 297 2.69 -12.00 13.95
N TRP A 298 2.63 -13.33 14.05
CA TRP A 298 1.39 -14.07 14.22
C TRP A 298 1.11 -14.31 15.71
N TYR A 299 0.01 -13.78 16.24
CA TYR A 299 -0.49 -14.19 17.55
C TYR A 299 -1.56 -15.28 17.38
N LYS A 300 -1.08 -16.52 17.37
CA LYS A 300 -1.80 -17.75 17.77
C LYS A 300 -3.29 -17.83 17.37
N PHE A 301 -3.58 -17.97 16.07
CA PHE A 301 -4.83 -18.58 15.59
C PHE A 301 -4.53 -19.52 14.42
N ASN A 302 -5.14 -20.72 14.44
CA ASN A 302 -5.01 -21.77 13.43
C ASN A 302 -5.64 -21.31 12.11
N LEU A 303 -4.93 -20.54 11.29
CA LEU A 303 -5.44 -20.06 10.01
C LEU A 303 -4.45 -20.34 8.88
N TYR A 304 -4.97 -20.97 7.83
CA TYR A 304 -4.21 -21.49 6.70
C TYR A 304 -3.71 -20.35 5.80
N THR A 305 -2.39 -20.24 5.62
CA THR A 305 -1.84 -19.61 4.42
C THR A 305 -1.97 -20.65 3.28
N GLY A 306 -3.05 -20.57 2.51
CA GLY A 306 -3.32 -21.51 1.42
C GLY A 306 -3.06 -20.89 0.05
N VAL A 307 -2.13 -21.46 -0.71
CA VAL A 307 -2.40 -21.71 -2.13
C VAL A 307 -3.46 -22.81 -2.11
N ASP A 308 -4.66 -22.55 -2.64
CA ASP A 308 -5.66 -23.61 -2.82
C ASP A 308 -5.09 -24.64 -3.82
N PRO A 309 -4.77 -25.88 -3.42
CA PRO A 309 -4.26 -26.90 -4.35
C PRO A 309 -5.39 -27.56 -5.16
N SER A 310 -6.64 -27.09 -5.05
CA SER A 310 -7.82 -27.80 -5.53
C SER A 310 -8.71 -27.07 -6.54
N ARG A 311 -8.23 -25.99 -7.19
CA ARG A 311 -8.91 -25.38 -8.35
C ARG A 311 -7.95 -24.92 -9.42
#